data_AF-A0AAU9VNY0-F1
#
_entry.id   AF-A0AAU9VNY0-F1
#
_cell.length_a   1.000
_cell.length_b   1.000
_cell.length_c   1.000
_cell.angle_alpha   90.00
_cell.angle_beta   90.00
_cell.angle_gamma   90.00
#
_symmetry.space_group_name_H-M   'P 1'
#
loop_
_entity.id
_entity.type
_entity.pdbx_description
1 polymer ?
#
loop_
_entity_poly.entity_id
_entity_poly.type
_entity_poly.pdbx_seq_one_letter_code
_entity_poly.pdbx_strand_id
1 'polypeptide(L)'
;ILFLLLWSRFASGRPARCSLSRNFLRYFPDAQVECKACPKCPEGTGLTPLCGSKIPNYTIIKCEPCRENATFSDTHSIESCRPCHDCGLRNIIQQCTPYQNRKCGNRCPERHFWTTMVSARNATFAAPMSLSLPG
;
A
#
# COMPACT_ATOMS: atom_id res chain seq x y z
N ILE A 1 47.70 -40.53 13.55
CA ILE A 1 47.76 -39.13 14.04
C ILE A 1 48.36 -38.32 12.88
N LEU A 2 47.74 -37.20 12.47
CA LEU A 2 47.98 -36.44 11.22
C LEU A 2 47.39 -37.15 9.97
N PHE A 3 46.14 -36.94 9.54
CA PHE A 3 45.65 -35.77 8.82
C PHE A 3 44.10 -35.79 8.74
N LEU A 4 43.40 -35.90 9.88
CA LEU A 4 41.93 -35.75 9.95
C LEU A 4 41.53 -34.28 10.18
N LEU A 5 42.05 -33.31 9.42
CA LEU A 5 41.74 -31.89 9.61
C LEU A 5 41.75 -31.08 8.30
N LEU A 6 40.89 -31.42 7.34
CA LEU A 6 40.58 -30.52 6.21
C LEU A 6 39.08 -30.33 5.98
N TRP A 7 38.26 -30.56 7.00
CA TRP A 7 36.85 -30.17 7.01
C TRP A 7 36.66 -29.04 8.00
N SER A 8 37.22 -27.88 7.69
CA SER A 8 36.85 -26.71 8.48
C SER A 8 36.84 -25.45 7.62
N ARG A 9 35.67 -24.82 7.68
CA ARG A 9 35.41 -23.39 7.45
C ARG A 9 35.15 -22.94 6.02
N PHE A 10 34.17 -23.55 5.36
CA PHE A 10 33.15 -22.71 4.72
C PHE A 10 32.20 -22.23 5.83
N ALA A 11 32.64 -21.22 6.58
CA ALA A 11 31.69 -20.34 7.23
C ALA A 11 30.99 -19.58 6.09
N SER A 12 29.96 -20.18 5.51
CA SER A 12 28.97 -19.45 4.73
C SER A 12 28.33 -18.46 5.69
N GLY A 13 28.97 -17.30 5.85
CA GLY A 13 28.35 -16.14 6.47
C GLY A 13 27.01 -15.99 5.79
N ARG A 14 25.92 -16.25 6.53
CA ARG A 14 24.58 -15.98 6.01
C ARG A 14 24.61 -14.51 5.59
N PRO A 15 24.33 -14.16 4.32
CA PRO A 15 24.34 -12.77 3.92
C PRO A 15 23.43 -12.02 4.89
N ALA A 16 23.91 -10.89 5.41
CA ALA A 16 23.15 -10.04 6.33
C ALA A 16 21.75 -9.85 5.73
N ARG A 17 20.74 -10.43 6.38
CA ARG A 17 19.37 -10.40 5.85
C ARG A 17 18.88 -8.96 5.94
N CYS A 18 18.89 -8.27 4.81
CA CYS A 18 18.33 -6.94 4.71
C CYS A 18 16.83 -7.01 4.98
N SER A 19 16.37 -6.45 6.09
CA SER A 19 14.94 -6.40 6.38
C SER A 19 14.30 -5.32 5.49
N LEU A 20 13.68 -5.75 4.39
CA LEU A 20 13.03 -4.86 3.44
C LEU A 20 11.80 -4.15 4.01
N SER A 21 11.31 -4.55 5.19
CA SER A 21 10.19 -3.84 5.84
C SER A 21 10.55 -2.44 6.34
N ARG A 22 11.84 -2.15 6.55
CA ARG A 22 12.32 -0.85 7.08
C ARG A 22 13.53 -0.30 6.34
N ASN A 23 14.01 -1.00 5.32
CA ASN A 23 15.23 -0.63 4.60
C ASN A 23 15.05 -0.84 3.10
N PHE A 24 15.70 0.00 2.32
CA PHE A 24 16.03 -0.26 0.93
C PHE A 24 17.23 -1.19 0.83
N LEU A 25 17.24 -2.01 -0.21
CA LEU A 25 18.43 -2.76 -0.61
C LEU A 25 19.13 -2.00 -1.73
N ARG A 26 20.24 -1.35 -1.40
CA ARG A 26 20.99 -0.47 -2.29
C ARG A 26 22.14 -1.23 -2.94
N TYR A 27 22.23 -1.14 -4.27
CA TYR A 27 23.25 -1.86 -5.06
C TYR A 27 24.28 -0.91 -5.65
N PHE A 28 25.53 -1.34 -5.62
CA PHE A 28 26.67 -0.62 -6.17
C PHE A 28 27.22 -1.32 -7.42
N PRO A 29 27.90 -0.60 -8.33
CA PRO A 29 28.47 -1.19 -9.55
C PRO A 29 29.52 -2.29 -9.29
N ASP A 30 30.18 -2.25 -8.13
CA ASP A 30 31.21 -3.20 -7.68
C ASP A 30 30.63 -4.44 -6.97
N ALA A 31 29.35 -4.75 -7.23
CA ALA A 31 28.60 -5.85 -6.65
C ALA A 31 28.43 -5.81 -5.12
N GLN A 32 28.74 -4.67 -4.48
CA GLN A 32 28.41 -4.44 -3.09
C GLN A 32 26.92 -4.15 -2.90
N VAL A 33 26.40 -4.51 -1.72
CA VAL A 33 25.02 -4.23 -1.31
C VAL A 33 25.01 -3.58 0.07
N GLU A 34 24.13 -2.60 0.24
CA GLU A 34 23.92 -1.88 1.49
C GLU A 34 22.44 -1.92 1.87
N CYS A 35 22.16 -2.05 3.17
CA CYS A 35 20.84 -1.82 3.73
C CYS A 35 20.71 -0.37 4.15
N LYS A 36 19.92 0.41 3.42
CA LYS A 36 19.68 1.81 3.73
C LYS A 36 18.33 1.97 4.40
N ALA A 37 18.29 2.47 5.63
CA ALA A 37 17.03 2.70 6.34
C ALA A 37 16.10 3.65 5.56
N CYS A 38 14.80 3.34 5.57
CA CYS A 38 13.79 4.18 4.94
C CYS A 38 13.54 5.43 5.79
N PRO A 39 13.63 6.65 5.22
CA PRO A 39 13.26 7.85 5.95
C PRO A 39 11.74 7.91 6.12
N LYS A 40 11.30 8.51 7.23
CA LYS A 40 9.89 8.79 7.45
C LYS A 40 9.52 10.11 6.80
N CYS A 41 8.37 10.12 6.15
CA CYS A 41 7.78 11.30 5.52
C CYS A 41 6.67 11.87 6.42
N PRO A 42 6.53 13.21 6.51
CA PRO A 42 5.41 13.83 7.21
C PRO A 42 4.07 13.60 6.50
N GLU A 43 2.99 13.86 7.23
CA GLU A 43 1.64 13.88 6.67
C GLU A 43 1.55 14.79 5.45
N GLY A 44 0.70 14.44 4.49
CA GLY A 44 0.63 15.11 3.19
C GLY A 44 1.69 14.66 2.19
N THR A 45 2.69 13.87 2.62
CA THR A 45 3.76 13.38 1.75
C THR A 45 3.98 11.87 1.88
N GLY A 46 4.50 11.25 0.82
CA GLY A 46 4.80 9.83 0.76
C GLY A 46 6.20 9.56 0.23
N LEU A 47 6.76 8.42 0.64
CA LEU A 47 8.11 8.02 0.27
C LEU A 47 8.19 7.54 -1.18
N THR A 48 9.07 8.14 -1.97
CA THR A 48 9.39 7.72 -3.34
C THR A 48 10.91 7.51 -3.47
N PRO A 49 11.39 6.32 -3.89
CA PRO A 49 10.62 5.09 -4.18
C PRO A 49 10.08 4.41 -2.91
N LEU A 50 9.14 3.47 -3.06
CA LEU A 50 8.53 2.73 -1.96
C LEU A 50 9.59 2.02 -1.09
N CYS A 51 9.48 2.15 0.23
CA CYS A 51 10.34 1.44 1.18
C CYS A 51 10.36 -0.08 0.90
N GLY A 52 11.53 -0.71 1.05
CA GLY A 52 11.70 -2.13 0.76
C GLY A 52 11.99 -2.47 -0.69
N SER A 53 12.02 -1.46 -1.58
CA SER A 53 12.48 -1.64 -2.94
C SER A 53 14.01 -1.80 -3.03
N LYS A 54 14.43 -2.40 -4.14
CA LYS A 54 15.83 -2.49 -4.55
C LYS A 54 16.18 -1.24 -5.35
N ILE A 55 17.22 -0.52 -4.94
CA ILE A 55 17.58 0.76 -5.55
C ILE A 55 19.05 0.78 -5.98
N PRO A 56 19.41 1.32 -7.15
CA PRO A 56 20.81 1.60 -7.44
C PRO A 56 21.36 2.70 -6.52
N ASN A 57 22.69 2.71 -6.32
CA ASN A 57 23.39 3.64 -5.41
C ASN A 57 22.94 5.11 -5.59
N TYR A 58 22.78 5.58 -6.83
CA TYR A 58 22.43 6.96 -7.17
C TYR A 58 20.92 7.28 -7.13
N THR A 59 20.08 6.40 -6.60
CA THR A 59 18.64 6.65 -6.51
C THR A 59 18.34 7.77 -5.52
N ILE A 60 17.59 8.77 -5.98
CA ILE A 60 17.09 9.85 -5.14
C ILE A 60 15.89 9.33 -4.34
N ILE A 61 16.02 9.34 -3.02
CA ILE A 61 14.93 9.03 -2.09
C ILE A 61 14.38 10.36 -1.59
N LYS A 62 13.09 10.60 -1.78
CA LYS A 62 12.43 11.85 -1.39
C LYS A 62 11.02 11.59 -0.87
N CYS A 63 10.53 12.54 -0.08
CA CYS A 63 9.13 12.63 0.28
C CYS A 63 8.44 13.53 -0.75
N GLU A 64 7.50 12.96 -1.50
CA GLU A 64 6.73 13.69 -2.50
C GLU A 64 5.34 14.02 -1.97
N PRO A 65 4.78 15.20 -2.31
CA PRO A 65 3.44 15.57 -1.91
C PRO A 65 2.41 14.60 -2.52
N CYS A 66 1.43 14.21 -1.72
CA CYS A 66 0.30 13.42 -2.18
C CYS A 66 -0.61 14.26 -3.09
N ARG A 67 -1.29 13.61 -4.03
CA ARG A 67 -2.08 14.28 -5.06
C ARG A 67 -3.49 14.55 -4.54
N GLU A 68 -3.92 15.80 -4.62
CA GLU A 68 -5.27 16.25 -4.25
C GLU A 68 -6.34 15.34 -4.85
N ASN A 69 -7.35 14.98 -4.04
CA ASN A 69 -8.45 14.09 -4.40
C ASN A 69 -8.06 12.68 -4.93
N ALA A 70 -6.79 12.27 -4.85
CA ALA A 70 -6.34 11.00 -5.41
C ALA A 70 -5.51 10.15 -4.44
N THR A 71 -4.57 10.76 -3.72
CA THR A 71 -3.76 10.06 -2.72
C THR A 71 -3.62 10.88 -1.44
N PHE A 72 -3.37 10.19 -0.33
CA PHE A 72 -3.21 10.81 0.99
C PHE A 72 -2.14 10.11 1.82
N SER A 73 -1.63 10.83 2.83
CA SER A 73 -0.76 10.33 3.89
C SER A 73 -1.12 11.06 5.17
N ASP A 74 -1.74 10.34 6.10
CA ASP A 74 -2.29 10.83 7.38
C ASP A 74 -1.42 10.45 8.57
N THR A 75 -0.22 9.92 8.34
CA THR A 75 0.72 9.53 9.40
C THR A 75 2.16 9.83 9.02
N HIS A 76 2.99 10.09 10.03
CA HIS A 76 4.43 10.22 9.85
C HIS A 76 5.09 8.83 9.66
N SER A 77 5.14 8.35 8.42
CA SER A 77 5.45 6.95 8.09
C SER A 77 6.50 6.79 6.98
N ILE A 78 6.94 5.56 6.76
CA ILE A 78 7.84 5.17 5.65
C ILE A 78 7.05 4.76 4.39
N GLU A 79 5.73 4.92 4.40
CA GLU A 79 4.85 4.49 3.32
C GLU A 79 4.84 5.52 2.18
N SER A 80 4.52 5.06 0.97
CA SER A 80 4.15 5.94 -0.13
C SER A 80 2.73 6.46 0.07
N CYS A 81 2.36 7.53 -0.65
CA CYS A 81 1.00 8.06 -0.61
C CYS A 81 -0.02 6.97 -0.95
N ARG A 82 -1.03 6.80 -0.09
CA ARG A 82 -2.07 5.79 -0.23
C ARG A 82 -3.20 6.29 -1.12
N PRO A 83 -3.82 5.45 -1.96
CA PRO A 83 -4.96 5.87 -2.75
C PRO A 83 -6.14 6.23 -1.85
N CYS A 84 -6.82 7.32 -2.19
CA CYS A 84 -8.07 7.70 -1.52
C CYS A 84 -9.11 6.58 -1.66
N HIS A 85 -9.88 6.37 -0.60
CA HIS A 85 -10.98 5.41 -0.63
C HIS A 85 -12.06 5.84 -1.63
N ASP A 86 -12.62 4.87 -2.35
CA ASP A 86 -13.74 5.09 -3.24
C ASP A 86 -15.07 4.74 -2.54
N CYS A 87 -16.00 5.69 -2.55
CA CYS A 87 -17.31 5.53 -1.93
C CYS A 87 -18.32 4.83 -2.84
N GLY A 88 -18.02 4.68 -4.14
CA GLY A 88 -18.97 4.19 -5.12
C GLY A 88 -20.24 5.05 -5.10
N LEU A 89 -21.39 4.41 -4.92
CA LEU A 89 -22.69 5.10 -4.84
C LEU A 89 -22.96 5.80 -3.51
N ARG A 90 -22.14 5.59 -2.47
CA ARG A 90 -22.40 6.16 -1.15
C ARG A 90 -22.07 7.64 -1.09
N ASN A 91 -22.80 8.35 -0.25
CA ASN A 91 -22.54 9.77 -0.04
C ASN A 91 -21.15 9.99 0.58
N ILE A 92 -20.43 11.00 0.14
CA ILE A 92 -19.14 11.39 0.71
C ILE A 92 -19.41 12.28 1.92
N ILE A 93 -18.96 11.85 3.11
CA ILE A 93 -19.05 12.65 4.35
C ILE A 93 -17.81 13.52 4.51
N GLN A 94 -16.64 13.02 4.09
CA GLN A 94 -15.38 13.74 4.18
C GLN A 94 -14.63 13.57 2.87
N GLN A 95 -14.24 14.69 2.25
CA GLN A 95 -13.43 14.69 1.04
C GLN A 95 -12.02 14.16 1.32
N CYS A 96 -11.40 13.59 0.29
CA CYS A 96 -10.00 13.20 0.37
C CYS A 96 -9.13 14.44 0.18
N THR A 97 -8.11 14.59 1.02
CA THR A 97 -7.07 15.60 0.83
C THR A 97 -5.71 14.90 0.95
N PRO A 98 -4.59 15.56 0.63
CA PRO A 98 -3.26 14.98 0.82
C PRO A 98 -2.99 14.48 2.25
N TYR A 99 -3.71 15.02 3.24
CA TYR A 99 -3.51 14.72 4.67
C TYR A 99 -4.52 13.71 5.23
N GLN A 100 -5.63 13.43 4.53
CA GLN A 100 -6.70 12.62 5.10
C GLN A 100 -7.45 11.83 4.04
N ASN A 101 -7.86 10.62 4.42
CA ASN A 101 -8.66 9.77 3.56
C ASN A 101 -10.09 10.29 3.36
N ARG A 102 -10.71 9.88 2.25
CA ARG A 102 -12.16 10.02 2.04
C ARG A 102 -12.92 9.14 3.02
N LYS A 103 -13.97 9.70 3.64
CA LYS A 103 -14.94 8.93 4.43
C LYS A 103 -16.28 8.89 3.73
N CYS A 104 -16.81 7.69 3.62
CA CYS A 104 -18.11 7.42 3.03
C CYS A 104 -19.17 7.33 4.12
N GLY A 105 -20.37 7.80 3.81
CA GLY A 105 -21.53 7.57 4.65
C GLY A 105 -22.07 6.16 4.51
N ASN A 106 -22.95 5.83 5.45
CA ASN A 106 -23.60 4.52 5.50
C ASN A 106 -24.86 4.47 4.64
N ARG A 107 -25.28 5.60 4.04
CA ARG A 107 -26.49 5.68 3.23
C ARG A 107 -26.13 5.45 1.76
N CYS A 108 -26.76 4.42 1.19
CA CYS A 108 -26.84 4.29 -0.25
C CYS A 108 -28.00 5.16 -0.76
N PRO A 109 -27.94 5.68 -2.00
CA PRO A 109 -29.07 6.35 -2.62
C PRO A 109 -30.29 5.43 -2.63
N GLU A 110 -31.47 6.05 -2.62
CA GLU A 110 -32.74 5.34 -2.58
C GLU A 110 -32.79 4.26 -3.69
N ARG A 111 -33.32 3.08 -3.36
CA ARG A 111 -33.37 1.88 -4.23
C ARG A 111 -32.07 1.08 -4.41
N HIS A 112 -31.00 1.35 -3.65
CA HIS A 112 -29.76 0.54 -3.68
C HIS A 112 -29.45 -0.10 -2.32
N PHE A 113 -29.08 -1.39 -2.32
CA PHE A 113 -28.67 -2.14 -1.13
C PHE A 113 -27.20 -2.55 -1.20
N TRP A 114 -26.53 -2.52 -0.05
CA TRP A 114 -25.15 -2.96 0.09
C TRP A 114 -25.08 -4.48 0.06
N THR A 115 -24.63 -5.07 -1.05
CA THR A 115 -24.29 -6.49 -1.07
C THR A 115 -22.83 -6.66 -0.62
N THR A 116 -22.61 -7.05 0.64
CA THR A 116 -21.37 -7.76 0.95
C THR A 116 -21.50 -9.14 0.32
N MET A 117 -20.41 -9.71 -0.23
CA MET A 117 -20.36 -11.07 -0.78
C MET A 117 -20.66 -12.19 0.24
N VAL A 118 -21.30 -11.88 1.38
CA VAL A 118 -21.76 -12.83 2.39
C VAL A 118 -23.25 -13.12 2.27
N SER A 119 -24.03 -12.32 1.51
CA SER A 119 -25.49 -12.49 1.39
C SER A 119 -25.97 -12.94 0.01
N ALA A 120 -25.15 -13.66 -0.76
CA ALA A 120 -25.55 -14.19 -2.07
C ALA A 120 -26.14 -15.62 -2.01
N ARG A 121 -26.43 -16.17 -0.82
CA ARG A 121 -26.98 -17.53 -0.70
C ARG A 121 -28.50 -17.59 -0.51
N ASN A 122 -29.20 -16.48 -0.25
CA ASN A 122 -30.65 -16.49 0.01
C ASN A 122 -31.40 -15.22 -0.46
N ALA A 123 -30.88 -14.51 -1.46
CA ALA A 123 -31.69 -13.47 -2.12
C ALA A 123 -32.53 -14.12 -3.21
N THR A 124 -33.74 -14.58 -2.86
CA THR A 124 -34.80 -14.80 -3.84
C THR A 124 -35.04 -13.46 -4.52
N PHE A 125 -34.61 -13.34 -5.77
CA PHE A 125 -34.81 -12.16 -6.60
C PHE A 125 -36.31 -11.95 -6.82
N ALA A 126 -36.96 -11.16 -5.97
CA ALA A 126 -38.18 -10.46 -6.35
C ALA A 126 -37.73 -9.21 -7.11
N ALA A 127 -37.53 -9.37 -8.43
CA ALA A 127 -37.40 -8.22 -9.32
C ALA A 127 -38.70 -7.40 -9.21
N PRO A 128 -38.66 -6.07 -8.96
CA PRO A 128 -39.81 -5.25 -9.21
C PRO A 128 -39.96 -5.15 -10.74
N MET A 129 -40.93 -5.88 -11.30
CA MET A 129 -41.47 -5.56 -12.62
C MET A 129 -41.98 -4.12 -12.55
N SER A 130 -41.35 -3.24 -13.32
CA SER A 130 -41.76 -1.87 -13.56
C SER A 130 -43.19 -1.87 -14.13
N LEU A 131 -44.13 -1.27 -13.41
CA LEU A 131 -45.41 -0.85 -13.97
C LEU A 131 -45.14 0.20 -15.06
N SER A 132 -45.45 -0.12 -16.31
CA SER A 132 -45.68 0.86 -17.37
C SER A 132 -47.19 0.97 -17.60
N LEU A 133 -47.80 2.06 -17.12
CA LEU A 133 -49.05 2.61 -17.66
C LEU A 133 -48.67 3.75 -18.60
N PRO A 134 -49.26 3.80 -19.79
CA PRO A 134 -49.93 5.04 -20.15
C PRO A 134 -51.28 4.82 -20.89
N GLY A 135 -52.22 5.72 -20.61
CA GLY A 135 -53.25 6.23 -21.53
C GLY A 135 -54.41 5.32 -21.87
#